data_AF-A0A7J8JB03-F1
#
_entry.id   AF-A0A7J8JB03-F1
#
_cell.length_a   1.000
_cell.length_b   1.000
_cell.length_c   1.000
_cell.angle_alpha   90.00
_cell.angle_beta   90.00
_cell.angle_gamma   90.00
#
_symmetry.space_group_name_H-M   'P 1'
#
loop_
_entity.id
_entity.type
_entity.pdbx_description
1 polymer ?
#
loop_
_entity_poly.entity_id
_entity_poly.type
_entity_poly.pdbx_seq_one_letter_code
_entity_poly.pdbx_strand_id
1 'polypeptide(L)'
;MAMEQNYIDSEYESKLEFQSMWDDLKNKNLEEKHFLRLQLENVVEDLWRRFQDALKNYTDATEDRKVAFETLKVKDEKSSKEIEAQMKKIQRLQDSIIILKGKIMVHSRESEEQNQYIRDDKELVHVQLRKLKAQRTQAREISQENLVKLTLESNATIKALRKIVDKGEKILKLAEICRKFETEEEKVLPFYSSTLTPEEQEEIEDITSEEFTEELAKVIADYTGLENFWKRYNKVKLEQLSLQHRRAQLLEINRKLREMLKQYLDGISVSDEVLSQLNPLFVVNHRSNLPQSLSLPTTQPGDKKPPTTYNIIEAAHVIPHIL
;
A
#
# COMPACT_ATOMS: atom_id res chain seq x y z
N MET A 1 32.41 -175.01 -89.48
CA MET A 1 31.77 -173.68 -89.50
C MET A 1 30.57 -173.63 -88.54
N ALA A 2 30.79 -173.98 -87.27
CA ALA A 2 29.81 -173.85 -86.17
C ALA A 2 30.46 -173.31 -84.87
N MET A 3 31.79 -173.27 -84.84
CA MET A 3 32.59 -172.74 -83.72
C MET A 3 32.91 -171.23 -83.90
N GLU A 4 32.92 -170.76 -85.15
CA GLU A 4 33.18 -169.35 -85.52
C GLU A 4 31.96 -168.45 -85.29
N GLN A 5 30.74 -169.01 -85.43
CA GLN A 5 29.49 -168.32 -85.09
C GLN A 5 29.36 -168.08 -83.58
N ASN A 6 29.71 -169.07 -82.75
CA ASN A 6 29.70 -168.95 -81.29
C ASN A 6 30.71 -167.91 -80.76
N TYR A 7 31.84 -167.71 -81.45
CA TYR A 7 32.82 -166.70 -81.05
C TYR A 7 32.34 -165.28 -81.38
N ILE A 8 31.68 -165.10 -82.53
CA ILE A 8 31.07 -163.82 -82.92
C ILE A 8 29.88 -163.49 -82.01
N ASP A 9 29.06 -164.47 -81.66
CA ASP A 9 27.93 -164.28 -80.76
C ASP A 9 28.40 -163.92 -79.34
N SER A 10 29.47 -164.54 -78.83
CA SER A 10 30.05 -164.21 -77.52
C SER A 10 30.73 -162.83 -77.48
N GLU A 11 31.40 -162.41 -78.56
CA GLU A 11 31.99 -161.07 -78.66
C GLU A 11 30.91 -159.97 -78.81
N TYR A 12 29.81 -160.30 -79.50
CA TYR A 12 28.64 -159.42 -79.65
C TYR A 12 27.87 -159.28 -78.34
N GLU A 13 27.66 -160.37 -77.59
CA GLU A 13 27.09 -160.34 -76.24
C GLU A 13 27.98 -159.55 -75.28
N SER A 14 29.30 -159.74 -75.28
CA SER A 14 30.21 -158.95 -74.43
C SER A 14 30.21 -157.45 -74.76
N LYS A 15 30.07 -157.07 -76.04
CA LYS A 15 29.94 -155.65 -76.43
C LYS A 15 28.59 -155.07 -76.04
N LEU A 16 27.50 -155.84 -76.18
CA LEU A 16 26.17 -155.43 -75.72
C LEU A 16 26.12 -155.29 -74.19
N GLU A 17 26.72 -156.22 -73.45
CA GLU A 17 26.83 -156.13 -71.99
C GLU A 17 27.70 -154.93 -71.56
N PHE A 18 28.84 -154.70 -72.21
CA PHE A 18 29.66 -153.51 -71.94
C PHE A 18 28.92 -152.22 -72.25
N GLN A 19 28.19 -152.17 -73.37
CA GLN A 19 27.42 -150.99 -73.76
C GLN A 19 26.22 -150.75 -72.83
N SER A 20 25.55 -151.83 -72.39
CA SER A 20 24.50 -151.76 -71.36
C SER A 20 25.07 -151.29 -70.02
N MET A 21 26.20 -151.84 -69.57
CA MET A 21 26.87 -151.40 -68.34
C MET A 21 27.35 -149.95 -68.44
N TRP A 22 27.81 -149.52 -69.62
CA TRP A 22 28.26 -148.16 -69.86
C TRP A 22 27.10 -147.17 -69.88
N ASP A 23 26.00 -147.51 -70.55
CA ASP A 23 24.78 -146.71 -70.55
C ASP A 23 24.13 -146.68 -69.16
N ASP A 24 24.16 -147.77 -68.40
CA ASP A 24 23.72 -147.81 -67.00
C ASP A 24 24.61 -146.96 -66.10
N LEU A 25 25.94 -147.00 -66.27
CA LEU A 25 26.87 -146.17 -65.50
C LEU A 25 26.70 -144.68 -65.84
N LYS A 26 26.47 -144.37 -67.12
CA LYS A 26 26.20 -143.02 -67.60
C LYS A 26 24.85 -142.50 -67.09
N ASN A 27 23.81 -143.33 -67.13
CA ASN A 27 22.50 -142.98 -66.56
C ASN A 27 22.58 -142.79 -65.06
N LYS A 28 23.27 -143.66 -64.32
CA LYS A 28 23.51 -143.46 -62.88
C LYS A 28 24.24 -142.15 -62.60
N ASN A 29 25.28 -141.81 -63.38
CA ASN A 29 25.99 -140.55 -63.21
C ASN A 29 25.11 -139.33 -63.53
N LEU A 30 24.27 -139.42 -64.57
CA LEU A 30 23.30 -138.37 -64.91
C LEU A 30 22.24 -138.22 -63.82
N GLU A 31 21.72 -139.32 -63.29
CA GLU A 31 20.76 -139.35 -62.19
C GLU A 31 21.36 -138.77 -60.91
N GLU A 32 22.58 -139.15 -60.53
CA GLU A 32 23.30 -138.59 -59.39
C GLU A 32 23.55 -137.08 -59.56
N LYS A 33 23.94 -136.64 -60.76
CA LYS A 33 24.11 -135.22 -61.06
C LYS A 33 22.79 -134.45 -60.99
N HIS A 34 21.72 -135.01 -61.55
CA HIS A 34 20.39 -134.41 -61.49
C HIS A 34 19.86 -134.35 -60.05
N PHE A 35 20.07 -135.41 -59.27
CA PHE A 35 19.72 -135.48 -57.86
C PHE A 35 20.50 -134.45 -57.04
N LEU A 36 21.82 -134.35 -57.23
CA LEU A 36 22.66 -133.37 -56.55
C LEU A 36 22.28 -131.94 -56.93
N ARG A 37 21.97 -131.70 -58.20
CA ARG A 37 21.46 -130.40 -58.68
C ARG A 37 20.15 -130.04 -58.02
N LEU A 38 19.19 -130.97 -57.98
CA LEU A 38 17.89 -130.75 -57.34
C LEU A 38 18.06 -130.49 -55.83
N GLN A 39 18.97 -131.21 -55.16
CA GLN A 39 19.29 -130.96 -53.76
C GLN A 39 19.91 -129.57 -53.55
N LEU A 40 20.87 -129.17 -54.38
CA LEU A 40 21.48 -127.83 -54.31
C LEU A 40 20.47 -126.73 -54.61
N GLU A 41 19.60 -126.91 -55.62
CA GLU A 41 18.51 -125.98 -55.94
C GLU A 41 17.54 -125.87 -54.75
N ASN A 42 17.14 -126.98 -54.12
CA ASN A 42 16.32 -126.98 -52.91
C ASN A 42 16.99 -126.26 -51.73
N VAL A 43 18.30 -126.44 -51.54
CA VAL A 43 19.05 -125.76 -50.48
C VAL A 43 19.15 -124.25 -50.75
N VAL A 44 19.35 -123.85 -52.00
CA VAL A 44 19.36 -122.44 -52.41
C VAL A 44 17.98 -121.81 -52.23
N GLU A 45 16.91 -122.51 -52.60
CA GLU A 45 15.54 -122.04 -52.40
C GLU A 45 15.18 -121.91 -50.90
N ASP A 46 15.59 -122.87 -50.06
CA ASP A 46 15.35 -122.79 -48.61
C ASP A 46 16.16 -121.66 -47.96
N LEU A 47 17.42 -121.48 -48.35
CA LEU A 47 18.23 -120.33 -47.92
C LEU A 47 17.63 -119.01 -48.37
N TRP A 48 17.11 -118.94 -49.59
CA TRP A 48 16.46 -117.74 -50.12
C TRP A 48 15.16 -117.42 -49.37
N ARG A 49 14.34 -118.42 -49.07
CA ARG A 49 13.15 -118.26 -48.22
C ARG A 49 13.52 -117.76 -46.83
N ARG A 50 14.49 -118.39 -46.17
CA ARG A 50 14.98 -117.94 -44.85
C ARG A 50 15.52 -116.52 -44.87
N PHE A 51 16.23 -116.13 -45.93
CA PHE A 51 16.71 -114.76 -46.12
C PHE A 51 15.55 -113.77 -46.29
N GLN A 52 14.56 -114.09 -47.12
CA GLN A 52 13.37 -113.26 -47.28
C GLN A 52 12.57 -113.15 -45.99
N ASP A 53 12.40 -114.24 -45.24
CA ASP A 53 11.72 -114.24 -43.95
C ASP A 53 12.48 -113.42 -42.91
N ALA A 54 13.81 -113.54 -42.85
CA ALA A 54 14.64 -112.74 -41.94
C ALA A 54 14.60 -111.25 -42.30
N LEU A 55 14.64 -110.91 -43.59
CA LEU A 55 14.53 -109.54 -44.08
C LEU A 55 13.15 -108.96 -43.77
N LYS A 56 12.09 -109.71 -44.05
CA LYS A 56 10.72 -109.31 -43.74
C LYS A 56 10.53 -109.09 -42.24
N ASN A 57 10.98 -110.02 -41.39
CA ASN A 57 10.89 -109.88 -39.94
C ASN A 57 11.68 -108.68 -39.42
N TYR A 58 12.86 -108.39 -39.99
CA TYR A 58 13.64 -107.19 -39.63
C TYR A 58 12.92 -105.91 -40.06
N THR A 59 12.38 -105.87 -41.28
CA THR A 59 11.60 -104.73 -41.77
C THR A 59 10.37 -104.51 -40.90
N ASP A 60 9.56 -105.55 -40.66
CA ASP A 60 8.35 -105.46 -39.84
C ASP A 60 8.67 -105.04 -38.39
N ALA A 61 9.77 -105.54 -37.81
CA ALA A 61 10.19 -105.16 -36.46
C ALA A 61 10.78 -103.74 -36.35
N THR A 62 11.31 -103.17 -37.44
CA THR A 62 11.99 -101.86 -37.41
C THR A 62 11.19 -100.73 -38.05
N GLU A 63 10.23 -101.01 -38.91
CA GLU A 63 9.46 -100.00 -39.64
C GLU A 63 8.64 -99.13 -38.69
N ASP A 64 7.92 -99.72 -37.73
CA ASP A 64 7.16 -98.96 -36.73
C ASP A 64 8.06 -98.02 -35.91
N ARG A 65 9.26 -98.51 -35.54
CA ARG A 65 10.24 -97.72 -34.81
C ARG A 65 10.84 -96.60 -35.66
N LYS A 66 11.06 -96.85 -36.95
CA LYS A 66 11.56 -95.88 -37.93
C LYS A 66 10.53 -94.77 -38.19
N VAL A 67 9.26 -95.13 -38.38
CA VAL A 67 8.15 -94.18 -38.50
C VAL A 67 8.02 -93.35 -37.22
N ALA A 68 8.03 -94.00 -36.05
CA ALA A 68 7.99 -93.29 -34.77
C ALA A 68 9.15 -92.31 -34.61
N PHE A 69 10.38 -92.71 -34.96
CA PHE A 69 11.55 -91.83 -34.93
C PHE A 69 11.40 -90.64 -35.87
N GLU A 70 10.98 -90.84 -37.12
CA GLU A 70 10.82 -89.74 -38.06
C GLU A 70 9.71 -88.77 -37.61
N THR A 71 8.61 -89.26 -37.04
CA THR A 71 7.57 -88.39 -36.47
C THR A 71 8.08 -87.58 -35.28
N LEU A 72 8.91 -88.17 -34.41
CA LEU A 72 9.52 -87.46 -33.29
C LEU A 72 10.54 -86.43 -33.76
N LYS A 73 11.36 -86.75 -34.77
CA LYS A 73 12.33 -85.85 -35.37
C LYS A 73 11.67 -84.62 -36.00
N VAL A 74 10.57 -84.82 -36.75
CA VAL A 74 9.80 -83.69 -37.33
C VAL A 74 9.17 -82.84 -36.23
N LYS A 75 8.69 -83.45 -35.14
CA LYS A 75 8.18 -82.72 -33.97
C LYS A 75 9.29 -81.92 -33.30
N ASP A 76 10.45 -82.52 -33.08
CA ASP A 76 11.62 -81.88 -32.46
C ASP A 76 12.10 -80.68 -33.28
N GLU A 77 12.18 -80.82 -34.61
CA GLU A 77 12.55 -79.72 -35.50
C GLU A 77 11.53 -78.58 -35.45
N LYS A 78 10.22 -78.89 -35.40
CA LYS A 78 9.16 -77.89 -35.24
C LYS A 78 9.25 -77.19 -33.89
N SER A 79 9.43 -77.92 -32.79
CA SER A 79 9.58 -77.33 -31.47
C SER A 79 10.85 -76.49 -31.36
N SER A 80 11.95 -76.92 -31.98
CA SER A 80 13.22 -76.17 -31.99
C SER A 80 13.05 -74.82 -32.69
N LYS A 81 12.40 -74.80 -33.87
CA LYS A 81 12.06 -73.55 -34.59
C LYS A 81 11.12 -72.66 -33.77
N GLU A 82 10.15 -73.22 -33.07
CA GLU A 82 9.24 -72.46 -32.21
C GLU A 82 9.97 -71.87 -31.00
N ILE A 83 10.82 -72.63 -30.32
CA ILE A 83 11.65 -72.15 -29.22
C ILE A 83 12.53 -70.99 -29.68
N GLU A 84 13.19 -71.09 -30.84
CA GLU A 84 14.02 -70.02 -31.39
C GLU A 84 13.20 -68.75 -31.65
N ALA A 85 12.00 -68.88 -32.24
CA ALA A 85 11.10 -67.76 -32.48
C ALA A 85 10.63 -67.09 -31.17
N GLN A 86 10.28 -67.89 -30.16
CA GLN A 86 9.88 -67.38 -28.84
C GLN A 86 11.06 -66.72 -28.11
N MET A 87 12.26 -67.29 -28.16
CA MET A 87 13.47 -66.67 -27.59
C MET A 87 13.74 -65.30 -28.22
N LYS A 88 13.63 -65.17 -29.55
CA LYS A 88 13.75 -63.87 -30.23
C LYS A 88 12.67 -62.89 -29.81
N LYS A 89 11.43 -63.35 -29.61
CA LYS A 89 10.33 -62.51 -29.13
C LYS A 89 10.55 -62.04 -27.69
N ILE A 90 11.01 -62.92 -26.82
CA ILE A 90 11.37 -62.60 -25.43
C ILE A 90 12.47 -61.54 -25.41
N GLN A 91 13.53 -61.70 -26.21
CA GLN A 91 14.61 -60.71 -26.28
C GLN A 91 14.10 -59.33 -26.69
N ARG A 92 13.28 -59.24 -27.75
CA ARG A 92 12.70 -57.95 -28.19
C ARG A 92 11.83 -57.30 -27.11
N LEU A 93 11.05 -58.10 -26.38
CA LEU A 93 10.23 -57.60 -25.28
C LEU A 93 11.11 -57.13 -24.11
N GLN A 94 12.18 -57.86 -23.78
CA GLN A 94 13.15 -57.46 -22.77
C GLN A 94 13.85 -56.15 -23.13
N ASP A 95 14.32 -56.00 -24.37
CA ASP A 95 14.94 -54.76 -24.86
C ASP A 95 13.95 -53.60 -24.80
N SER A 96 12.69 -53.83 -25.19
CA SER A 96 11.62 -52.83 -25.08
C SER A 96 11.34 -52.42 -23.64
N ILE A 97 11.32 -53.38 -22.71
CA ILE A 97 11.16 -53.11 -21.27
C ILE A 97 12.33 -52.26 -20.75
N ILE A 98 13.57 -52.56 -21.16
CA ILE A 98 14.76 -51.80 -20.75
C ILE A 98 14.65 -50.35 -21.26
N ILE A 99 14.30 -50.15 -22.53
CA ILE A 99 14.13 -48.81 -23.12
C ILE A 99 13.02 -48.03 -22.40
N LEU A 100 11.86 -48.66 -22.15
CA LEU A 100 10.75 -48.02 -21.46
C LEU A 100 11.11 -47.67 -20.01
N LYS A 101 11.81 -48.56 -19.28
CA LYS A 101 12.32 -48.25 -17.94
C LYS A 101 13.28 -47.07 -17.96
N GLY A 102 14.17 -47.00 -18.95
CA GLY A 102 15.07 -45.86 -19.15
C GLY A 102 14.30 -44.55 -19.37
N LYS A 103 13.27 -44.56 -20.25
CA LYS A 103 12.41 -43.39 -20.49
C LYS A 103 11.65 -42.94 -19.23
N ILE A 104 11.11 -43.88 -18.46
CA ILE A 104 10.43 -43.57 -17.19
C ILE A 104 11.40 -42.89 -16.22
N MET A 105 12.62 -43.41 -16.09
CA MET A 105 13.63 -42.83 -15.22
C MET A 105 14.00 -41.40 -15.62
N VAL A 106 14.21 -41.15 -16.92
CA VAL A 106 14.52 -39.80 -17.45
C VAL A 106 13.35 -38.86 -17.20
N HIS A 107 12.13 -39.23 -17.56
CA HIS A 107 10.95 -38.39 -17.32
C HIS A 107 10.69 -38.13 -15.84
N SER A 108 10.92 -39.12 -14.98
CA SER A 108 10.80 -38.95 -13.52
C SER A 108 11.79 -37.90 -13.02
N ARG A 109 13.04 -37.96 -13.48
CA ARG A 109 14.08 -37.01 -13.11
C ARG A 109 13.78 -35.61 -13.63
N GLU A 110 13.42 -35.47 -14.89
CA GLU A 110 13.03 -34.18 -15.49
C GLU A 110 11.84 -33.57 -14.74
N SER A 111 10.83 -34.39 -14.41
CA SER A 111 9.67 -33.92 -13.65
C SER A 111 10.05 -33.45 -12.25
N GLU A 112 10.96 -34.15 -11.56
CA GLU A 112 11.46 -33.75 -10.24
C GLU A 112 12.24 -32.43 -10.30
N GLU A 113 13.14 -32.28 -11.27
CA GLU A 113 13.90 -31.05 -11.50
C GLU A 113 12.97 -29.86 -11.79
N GLN A 114 11.99 -30.02 -12.70
CA GLN A 114 11.00 -28.98 -13.01
C GLN A 114 10.15 -28.61 -11.78
N ASN A 115 9.70 -29.60 -11.02
CA ASN A 115 8.96 -29.36 -9.79
C ASN A 115 9.78 -28.62 -8.74
N GLN A 116 11.09 -28.89 -8.67
CA GLN A 116 11.99 -28.17 -7.77
C GLN A 116 12.13 -26.71 -8.17
N TYR A 117 12.37 -26.41 -9.46
CA TYR A 117 12.41 -25.03 -9.95
C TYR A 117 11.14 -24.24 -9.63
N ILE A 118 9.97 -24.84 -9.87
CA ILE A 118 8.68 -24.21 -9.57
C ILE A 118 8.53 -23.93 -8.06
N ARG A 119 9.02 -24.83 -7.19
CA ARG A 119 8.98 -24.63 -5.73
C ARG A 119 9.90 -23.49 -5.30
N ASP A 120 11.09 -23.42 -5.87
CA ASP A 120 12.08 -22.39 -5.54
C ASP A 120 11.58 -21.00 -6.00
N ASP A 121 11.04 -20.89 -7.22
CA ASP A 121 10.43 -19.66 -7.73
C ASP A 121 9.22 -19.24 -6.89
N LYS A 122 8.37 -20.20 -6.49
CA LYS A 122 7.25 -19.93 -5.61
C LYS A 122 7.70 -19.35 -4.27
N GLU A 123 8.74 -19.92 -3.66
CA GLU A 123 9.25 -19.42 -2.38
C GLU A 123 9.87 -18.02 -2.55
N LEU A 124 10.62 -17.78 -3.62
CA LEU A 124 11.17 -16.46 -3.93
C LEU A 124 10.06 -15.41 -4.05
N VAL A 125 9.01 -15.70 -4.82
CA VAL A 125 7.86 -14.81 -4.97
C VAL A 125 7.13 -14.61 -3.64
N HIS A 126 7.01 -15.65 -2.80
CA HIS A 126 6.42 -15.52 -1.47
C HIS A 126 7.23 -14.62 -0.55
N VAL A 127 8.56 -14.70 -0.56
CA VAL A 127 9.44 -13.82 0.22
C VAL A 127 9.29 -12.37 -0.25
N GLN A 128 9.30 -12.12 -1.56
CA GLN A 128 9.07 -10.79 -2.13
C GLN A 128 7.69 -10.24 -1.74
N LEU A 129 6.64 -11.06 -1.81
CA LEU A 129 5.29 -10.68 -1.40
C LEU A 129 5.22 -10.31 0.08
N ARG A 130 5.87 -11.09 0.97
CA ARG A 130 5.94 -10.76 2.41
C ARG A 130 6.63 -9.41 2.63
N LYS A 131 7.76 -9.16 1.95
CA LYS A 131 8.47 -7.88 2.01
C LYS A 131 7.59 -6.71 1.55
N LEU A 132 6.93 -6.84 0.40
CA LEU A 132 6.03 -5.81 -0.13
C LEU A 132 4.82 -5.57 0.78
N LYS A 133 4.24 -6.62 1.38
CA LYS A 133 3.15 -6.47 2.34
C LYS A 133 3.59 -5.72 3.60
N ALA A 134 4.80 -5.98 4.10
CA ALA A 134 5.36 -5.26 5.23
C ALA A 134 5.58 -3.77 4.88
N GLN A 135 6.22 -3.48 3.75
CA GLN A 135 6.43 -2.10 3.27
C GLN A 135 5.12 -1.34 3.08
N ARG A 136 4.11 -1.98 2.48
CA ARG A 136 2.77 -1.38 2.32
C ARG A 136 2.12 -1.04 3.67
N THR A 137 2.26 -1.92 4.66
CA THR A 137 1.67 -1.72 5.98
C THR A 137 2.36 -0.56 6.71
N GLN A 138 3.69 -0.53 6.67
CA GLN A 138 4.49 0.57 7.22
C GLN A 138 4.16 1.91 6.56
N ALA A 139 4.08 1.96 5.22
CA ALA A 139 3.71 3.18 4.50
C ALA A 139 2.30 3.68 4.87
N ARG A 140 1.37 2.76 5.10
CA ARG A 140 0.01 3.09 5.54
C ARG A 140 0.00 3.64 6.96
N GLU A 141 0.77 3.06 7.88
CA GLU A 141 0.90 3.53 9.27
C GLU A 141 1.46 4.95 9.31
N ILE A 142 2.57 5.21 8.59
CA ILE A 142 3.19 6.54 8.50
C ILE A 142 2.20 7.56 7.90
N SER A 143 1.51 7.20 6.82
CA SER A 143 0.51 8.08 6.22
C SER A 143 -0.65 8.38 7.18
N GLN A 144 -1.07 7.40 7.98
CA GLN A 144 -2.13 7.59 8.97
C GLN A 144 -1.67 8.51 10.11
N GLU A 145 -0.45 8.31 10.61
CA GLU A 145 0.15 9.17 11.64
C GLU A 145 0.28 10.62 11.14
N ASN A 146 0.80 10.82 9.93
CA ASN A 146 0.93 12.14 9.31
C ASN A 146 -0.44 12.82 9.13
N LEU A 147 -1.47 12.06 8.72
CA LEU A 147 -2.82 12.58 8.56
C LEU A 147 -3.41 13.02 9.91
N VAL A 148 -3.21 12.23 10.96
CA VAL A 148 -3.66 12.58 12.32
C VAL A 148 -2.96 13.84 12.80
N LYS A 149 -1.63 13.93 12.64
CA LYS A 149 -0.84 15.10 13.02
C LYS A 149 -1.31 16.35 12.28
N LEU A 150 -1.42 16.29 10.96
CA LEU A 150 -1.89 17.40 10.13
C LEU A 150 -3.30 17.84 10.53
N THR A 151 -4.19 16.90 10.82
CA THR A 151 -5.57 17.21 11.23
C THR A 151 -5.61 17.90 12.59
N LEU A 152 -4.78 17.48 13.55
CA LEU A 152 -4.72 18.11 14.87
C LEU A 152 -4.13 19.52 14.79
N GLU A 153 -2.99 19.67 14.12
CA GLU A 153 -2.30 20.96 13.95
C GLU A 153 -3.16 21.95 13.16
N SER A 154 -3.78 21.52 12.06
CA SER A 154 -4.67 22.39 11.27
C SER A 154 -5.92 22.80 12.05
N ASN A 155 -6.56 21.89 12.79
CA ASN A 155 -7.71 22.26 13.63
C ASN A 155 -7.32 23.21 14.77
N ALA A 156 -6.13 23.03 15.37
CA ALA A 156 -5.63 23.93 16.40
C ALA A 156 -5.39 25.35 15.85
N THR A 157 -4.74 25.46 14.69
CA THR A 157 -4.49 26.76 14.03
C THR A 157 -5.80 27.41 13.58
N ILE A 158 -6.73 26.67 12.99
CA ILE A 158 -8.06 27.19 12.63
C ILE A 158 -8.80 27.74 13.86
N LYS A 159 -8.77 27.02 15.00
CA LYS A 159 -9.38 27.50 16.25
C LYS A 159 -8.70 28.77 16.76
N ALA A 160 -7.38 28.85 16.69
CA ALA A 160 -6.64 30.04 17.10
C ALA A 160 -6.97 31.24 16.21
N LEU A 161 -6.99 31.06 14.88
CA LEU A 161 -7.34 32.09 13.91
C LEU A 161 -8.78 32.57 14.09
N ARG A 162 -9.74 31.66 14.32
CA ARG A 162 -11.13 32.05 14.63
C ARG A 162 -11.22 32.94 15.87
N LYS A 163 -10.48 32.62 16.95
CA LYS A 163 -10.43 33.48 18.14
C LYS A 163 -9.88 34.88 17.83
N ILE A 164 -8.91 35.00 16.92
CA ILE A 164 -8.37 36.30 16.49
C ILE A 164 -9.43 37.07 15.70
N VAL A 165 -10.13 36.41 14.77
CA VAL A 165 -11.23 37.00 14.02
C VAL A 165 -12.33 37.49 14.96
N ASP A 166 -12.76 36.67 15.94
CA ASP A 166 -13.77 37.04 16.92
C ASP A 166 -13.36 38.29 17.73
N LYS A 167 -12.07 38.38 18.12
CA LYS A 167 -11.53 39.58 18.80
C LYS A 167 -11.56 40.80 17.88
N GLY A 168 -11.14 40.64 16.63
CA GLY A 168 -11.18 41.71 15.62
C GLY A 168 -12.60 42.23 15.40
N GLU A 169 -13.57 41.33 15.22
CA GLU A 169 -14.99 41.69 15.11
C GLU A 169 -15.50 42.45 16.34
N LYS A 170 -15.11 42.01 17.55
CA LYS A 170 -15.51 42.69 18.78
C LYS A 170 -14.93 44.11 18.84
N ILE A 171 -13.68 44.29 18.45
CA ILE A 171 -13.04 45.62 18.38
C ILE A 171 -13.78 46.51 17.38
N LEU A 172 -14.10 45.99 16.18
CA LEU A 172 -14.85 46.74 15.17
C LEU A 172 -16.26 47.13 15.65
N LYS A 173 -17.00 46.21 16.26
CA LYS A 173 -18.33 46.48 16.84
C LYS A 173 -18.26 47.54 17.94
N LEU A 174 -17.25 47.47 18.82
CA LEU A 174 -17.04 48.48 19.85
C LEU A 174 -16.69 49.84 19.23
N ALA A 175 -15.81 49.88 18.23
CA ALA A 175 -15.46 51.11 17.52
C ALA A 175 -16.69 51.75 16.85
N GLU A 176 -17.58 50.95 16.24
CA GLU A 176 -18.83 51.43 15.66
C GLU A 176 -19.79 52.01 16.72
N ILE A 177 -19.91 51.36 17.88
CA ILE A 177 -20.71 51.87 18.99
C ILE A 177 -20.12 53.18 19.54
N CYS A 178 -18.80 53.23 19.77
CA CYS A 178 -18.13 54.45 20.23
C CYS A 178 -18.31 55.61 19.23
N ARG A 179 -18.23 55.33 17.92
CA ARG A 179 -18.41 56.33 16.86
C ARG A 179 -19.76 57.02 16.88
N LYS A 180 -20.80 56.41 17.47
CA LYS A 180 -22.11 57.06 17.66
C LYS A 180 -22.08 58.22 18.66
N PHE A 181 -21.13 58.22 19.59
CA PHE A 181 -21.00 59.24 20.64
C PHE A 181 -19.95 60.31 20.33
N GLU A 182 -19.24 60.17 19.21
CA GLU A 182 -18.27 61.16 18.74
C GLU A 182 -18.98 62.35 18.09
N THR A 183 -18.39 63.53 18.23
CA THR A 183 -18.89 64.74 17.56
C THR A 183 -18.63 64.68 16.05
N GLU A 184 -19.36 65.46 15.25
CA GLU A 184 -19.14 65.50 13.79
C GLU A 184 -17.71 65.98 13.44
N GLU A 185 -17.16 66.91 14.21
CA GLU A 185 -15.78 67.35 14.07
C GLU A 185 -14.79 66.19 14.24
N GLU A 186 -14.98 65.34 15.24
CA GLU A 186 -14.13 64.17 15.50
C GLU A 186 -14.32 63.04 14.50
N LYS A 187 -15.45 63.00 13.79
CA LYS A 187 -15.70 62.04 12.70
C LYS A 187 -15.04 62.48 11.40
N VAL A 188 -14.96 63.79 11.15
CA VAL A 188 -14.40 64.38 9.93
C VAL A 188 -12.88 64.56 10.06
N LEU A 189 -12.40 65.02 11.22
CA LEU A 189 -10.98 65.19 11.53
C LEU A 189 -10.62 64.38 12.80
N PRO A 190 -10.44 63.06 12.70
CA PRO A 190 -10.20 62.20 13.87
C PRO A 190 -8.85 62.42 14.56
N PHE A 191 -7.87 62.98 13.83
CA PHE A 191 -6.50 63.14 14.29
C PHE A 191 -6.09 64.61 14.18
N TYR A 192 -5.65 65.18 15.29
CA TYR A 192 -5.12 66.54 15.35
C TYR A 192 -3.66 66.55 14.93
N SER A 193 -3.23 67.63 14.29
CA SER A 193 -1.82 67.88 13.98
C SER A 193 -0.98 67.79 15.25
N SER A 194 0.16 67.11 15.20
CA SER A 194 1.12 67.12 16.33
C SER A 194 1.45 68.57 16.67
N THR A 195 1.32 68.91 17.96
CA THR A 195 1.77 70.20 18.51
C THR A 195 3.28 70.23 18.77
N LEU A 196 3.95 69.12 18.51
CA LEU A 196 5.38 68.94 18.67
C LEU A 196 6.11 69.64 17.52
N THR A 197 7.23 70.29 17.84
CA THR A 197 8.11 70.89 16.82
C THR A 197 8.86 69.79 16.05
N PRO A 198 9.33 70.06 14.82
CA PRO A 198 10.12 69.08 14.07
C PRO A 198 11.36 68.59 14.84
N GLU A 199 11.95 69.45 15.68
CA GLU A 199 13.08 69.13 16.56
C GLU A 199 12.68 68.12 17.65
N GLU A 200 11.53 68.32 18.31
CA GLU A 200 11.00 67.37 19.30
C GLU A 200 10.56 66.04 18.66
N GLN A 201 10.20 66.06 17.38
CA GLN A 201 9.86 64.86 16.62
C GLN A 201 11.09 63.99 16.35
N GLU A 202 12.22 64.60 15.94
CA GLU A 202 13.50 63.91 15.73
C GLU A 202 14.04 63.32 17.03
N GLU A 203 13.95 64.06 18.15
CA GLU A 203 14.37 63.55 19.47
C GLU A 203 13.57 62.29 19.89
N ILE A 204 12.27 62.26 19.62
CA ILE A 204 11.43 61.09 19.93
C ILE A 204 11.80 59.90 19.02
N GLU A 205 12.04 60.14 17.72
CA GLU A 205 12.46 59.07 16.79
C GLU A 205 13.81 58.45 17.17
N ASP A 206 14.75 59.27 17.66
CA ASP A 206 16.04 58.82 18.18
C ASP A 206 15.89 57.99 19.46
N ILE A 207 15.06 58.43 20.41
CA ILE A 207 14.76 57.69 21.66
C ILE A 207 14.05 56.36 21.37
N THR A 208 13.19 56.32 20.34
CA THR A 208 12.46 55.10 19.96
C THR A 208 13.37 54.08 19.26
N SER A 209 14.50 54.53 18.69
CA SER A 209 15.51 53.69 18.04
C SER A 209 16.50 53.06 19.02
N GLU A 210 16.63 53.59 20.24
CA GLU A 210 17.44 52.97 21.30
C GLU A 210 16.73 51.74 21.89
N GLU A 211 17.45 50.62 22.05
CA GLU A 211 16.91 49.41 22.67
C GLU A 211 16.55 49.67 24.14
N PHE A 212 15.25 49.86 24.38
CA PHE A 212 14.70 50.09 25.70
C PHE A 212 15.03 48.93 26.67
N THR A 213 15.81 49.25 27.71
CA THR A 213 16.28 48.29 28.73
C THR A 213 15.21 47.95 29.78
N GLU A 214 14.22 48.82 29.98
CA GLU A 214 13.13 48.65 30.96
C GLU A 214 11.92 47.89 30.37
N GLU A 215 11.31 47.01 31.17
CA GLU A 215 10.13 46.21 30.77
C GLU A 215 8.94 47.08 30.31
N LEU A 216 8.74 48.24 30.94
CA LEU A 216 7.68 49.18 30.58
C LEU A 216 7.88 49.74 29.17
N ALA A 217 9.12 50.00 28.78
CA ALA A 217 9.43 50.62 27.51
C ALA A 217 9.35 49.62 26.34
N LYS A 218 9.59 48.32 26.59
CA LYS A 218 9.25 47.24 25.64
C LYS A 218 7.74 47.12 25.40
N VAL A 219 6.93 47.24 26.46
CA VAL A 219 5.47 47.24 26.34
C VAL A 219 5.00 48.46 25.56
N ILE A 220 5.58 49.64 25.78
CA ILE A 220 5.25 50.85 25.02
C ILE A 220 5.64 50.70 23.54
N ALA A 221 6.77 50.06 23.24
CA ALA A 221 7.20 49.77 21.86
C ALA A 221 6.17 48.93 21.08
N ASP A 222 5.55 47.94 21.73
CA ASP A 222 4.48 47.10 21.14
C ASP A 222 3.20 47.91 20.79
N TYR A 223 3.04 49.12 21.33
CA TYR A 223 1.88 50.00 21.10
C TYR A 223 2.22 51.28 20.31
N THR A 224 3.40 51.37 19.71
CA THR A 224 3.81 52.50 18.84
C THR A 224 2.78 52.82 17.74
N GLY A 225 2.10 51.80 17.19
CA GLY A 225 1.01 52.00 16.23
C GLY A 225 -0.29 52.62 16.78
N LEU A 226 -0.42 52.81 18.09
CA LEU A 226 -1.64 53.33 18.75
C LEU A 226 -1.54 54.81 19.16
N GLU A 227 -0.50 55.55 18.75
CA GLU A 227 -0.35 56.97 19.09
C GLU A 227 -1.59 57.80 18.77
N ASN A 228 -2.16 57.62 17.58
CA ASN A 228 -3.36 58.33 17.15
C ASN A 228 -4.61 57.97 17.97
N PHE A 229 -4.70 56.72 18.45
CA PHE A 229 -5.76 56.31 19.37
C PHE A 229 -5.62 57.06 20.70
N TRP A 230 -4.41 57.16 21.25
CA TRP A 230 -4.15 57.85 22.51
C TRP A 230 -4.32 59.37 22.40
N LYS A 231 -3.91 59.99 21.29
CA LYS A 231 -4.20 61.41 21.01
C LYS A 231 -5.71 61.68 21.09
N ARG A 232 -6.51 60.84 20.44
CA ARG A 232 -7.97 60.96 20.44
C ARG A 232 -8.58 60.71 21.82
N TYR A 233 -8.14 59.67 22.52
CA TYR A 233 -8.58 59.37 23.89
C TYR A 233 -8.30 60.53 24.85
N ASN A 234 -7.08 61.08 24.82
CA ASN A 234 -6.67 62.18 25.70
C ASN A 234 -7.45 63.46 25.42
N LYS A 235 -7.73 63.76 24.14
CA LYS A 235 -8.53 64.91 23.74
C LYS A 235 -9.95 64.84 24.32
N VAL A 236 -10.65 63.71 24.12
CA VAL A 236 -11.99 63.48 24.71
C VAL A 236 -11.93 63.50 26.24
N LYS A 237 -10.85 63.02 26.85
CA LYS A 237 -10.67 63.05 28.30
C LYS A 237 -10.56 64.47 28.85
N LEU A 238 -9.82 65.35 28.16
CA LEU A 238 -9.70 66.77 28.51
C LEU A 238 -11.04 67.49 28.34
N GLU A 239 -11.78 67.21 27.28
CA GLU A 239 -13.13 67.75 27.06
C GLU A 239 -14.11 67.28 28.15
N GLN A 240 -14.06 66.00 28.54
CA GLN A 240 -14.86 65.50 29.65
C GLN A 240 -14.59 66.29 30.94
N LEU A 241 -13.31 66.53 31.25
CA LEU A 241 -12.91 67.27 32.45
C LEU A 241 -13.35 68.75 32.37
N SER A 242 -13.23 69.39 31.21
CA SER A 242 -13.66 70.78 31.03
C SER A 242 -15.19 70.93 31.17
N LEU A 243 -15.96 69.99 30.61
CA LEU A 243 -17.41 69.94 30.75
C LEU A 243 -17.85 69.70 32.20
N GLN A 244 -17.16 68.80 32.92
CA GLN A 244 -17.42 68.57 34.35
C GLN A 244 -17.17 69.83 35.17
N HIS A 245 -16.06 70.52 34.93
CA HIS A 245 -15.74 71.77 35.60
C HIS A 245 -16.78 72.87 35.28
N ARG A 246 -17.16 73.02 34.01
CA ARG A 246 -18.17 74.01 33.60
C ARG A 246 -19.54 73.71 34.20
N ARG A 247 -19.94 72.44 34.25
CA ARG A 247 -21.18 72.02 34.93
C ARG A 247 -21.16 72.41 36.41
N ALA A 248 -20.05 72.16 37.12
CA ALA A 248 -19.91 72.54 38.52
C ALA A 248 -20.04 74.06 38.71
N GLN A 249 -19.39 74.85 37.86
CA GLN A 249 -19.52 76.32 37.87
C GLN A 249 -20.96 76.78 37.61
N LEU A 250 -21.65 76.22 36.61
CA LEU A 250 -23.02 76.59 36.28
C LEU A 250 -23.99 76.22 37.41
N LEU A 251 -23.80 75.09 38.08
CA LEU A 251 -24.58 74.72 39.26
C LEU A 251 -24.39 75.71 40.40
N GLU A 252 -23.15 76.15 40.64
CA GLU A 252 -22.83 77.14 41.67
C GLU A 252 -23.43 78.51 41.35
N ILE A 253 -23.36 78.95 40.09
CA ILE A 253 -24.01 80.18 39.63
C ILE A 253 -25.54 80.06 39.77
N ASN A 254 -26.13 78.93 39.37
CA ASN A 254 -27.56 78.71 39.48
C ASN A 254 -28.02 78.75 40.95
N ARG A 255 -27.23 78.17 41.86
CA ARG A 255 -27.46 78.25 43.31
C ARG A 255 -27.46 79.70 43.79
N LYS A 256 -26.44 80.49 43.43
CA LYS A 256 -26.33 81.91 43.77
C LYS A 256 -27.48 82.76 43.20
N LEU A 257 -27.88 82.51 41.96
CA LEU A 257 -29.00 83.22 41.32
C LEU A 257 -30.33 82.90 42.01
N ARG A 258 -30.55 81.63 42.39
CA ARG A 258 -31.73 81.24 43.18
C ARG A 258 -31.73 81.91 44.55
N GLU A 259 -30.58 82.01 45.21
CA GLU A 259 -30.43 82.72 46.48
C GLU A 259 -30.71 84.22 46.33
N MET A 260 -30.17 84.86 45.30
CA MET A 260 -30.41 86.29 45.02
C MET A 260 -31.87 86.56 44.65
N LEU A 261 -32.50 85.68 43.87
CA LEU A 261 -33.92 85.78 43.56
C LEU A 261 -34.78 85.60 44.81
N LYS A 262 -34.42 84.65 45.70
CA LYS A 262 -35.06 84.50 47.01
C LYS A 262 -34.96 85.81 47.78
N GLN A 263 -33.75 86.37 47.92
CA GLN A 263 -33.54 87.66 48.61
C GLN A 263 -34.33 88.83 47.99
N TYR A 264 -34.45 88.89 46.66
CA TYR A 264 -35.23 89.94 45.99
C TYR A 264 -36.74 89.79 46.23
N LEU A 265 -37.27 88.58 46.15
CA LEU A 265 -38.66 88.28 46.47
C LEU A 265 -38.98 88.56 47.95
N ASP A 266 -38.05 88.18 48.83
CA ASP A 266 -38.09 88.49 50.27
C ASP A 266 -38.02 90.01 50.52
N GLY A 267 -37.31 90.78 49.68
CA GLY A 267 -37.24 92.24 49.78
C GLY A 267 -38.50 93.00 49.32
N ILE A 268 -39.32 92.40 48.45
CA ILE A 268 -40.54 93.03 47.88
C ILE A 268 -41.81 92.50 48.54
N SER A 269 -41.81 91.24 48.98
CA SER A 269 -42.93 90.64 49.69
C SER A 269 -42.74 90.75 51.19
N VAL A 270 -43.81 91.04 51.93
CA VAL A 270 -43.80 91.04 53.40
C VAL A 270 -44.29 89.67 53.87
N SER A 271 -43.36 88.76 54.12
CA SER A 271 -43.62 87.43 54.69
C SER A 271 -43.08 87.32 56.12
N ASP A 272 -43.59 86.37 56.91
CA ASP A 272 -43.20 86.18 58.31
C ASP A 272 -41.70 85.84 58.46
N GLU A 273 -41.14 85.11 57.48
CA GLU A 273 -39.70 84.80 57.41
C GLU A 273 -38.84 86.06 57.23
N VAL A 274 -39.32 87.05 56.46
CA VAL A 274 -38.65 88.35 56.23
C VAL A 274 -38.72 89.27 57.46
N LEU A 275 -39.82 89.22 58.22
CA LEU A 275 -39.96 89.98 59.46
C LEU A 275 -39.10 89.42 60.60
N SER A 276 -38.78 88.13 60.56
CA SER A 276 -37.90 87.46 61.53
C SER A 276 -36.40 87.69 61.28
N GLN A 277 -36.02 88.11 60.07
CA GLN A 277 -34.64 88.36 59.65
C GLN A 277 -34.29 89.86 59.65
N LEU A 278 -33.00 90.20 59.59
CA LEU A 278 -32.54 91.59 59.53
C LEU A 278 -33.05 92.26 58.24
N ASN A 279 -33.97 93.21 58.37
CA ASN A 279 -34.71 93.80 57.27
C ASN A 279 -34.76 95.34 57.34
N PRO A 280 -34.80 96.06 56.19
CA PRO A 280 -34.93 97.52 56.15
C PRO A 280 -36.29 98.06 56.60
N LEU A 281 -37.32 97.19 56.68
CA LEU A 281 -38.70 97.59 56.95
C LEU A 281 -38.95 97.98 58.42
N PHE A 282 -38.06 97.59 59.34
CA PHE A 282 -38.11 97.94 60.75
C PHE A 282 -37.00 98.95 61.10
N VAL A 283 -37.34 100.24 61.13
CA VAL A 283 -36.44 101.32 61.57
C VAL A 283 -36.91 101.81 62.94
N VAL A 284 -36.09 101.60 63.96
CA VAL A 284 -36.36 102.06 65.33
C VAL A 284 -35.32 103.11 65.69
N ASN A 285 -35.77 104.31 66.08
CA ASN A 285 -34.89 105.43 66.50
C ASN A 285 -33.83 105.85 65.45
N HIS A 286 -34.26 106.02 64.19
CA HIS A 286 -33.40 106.49 63.08
C HIS A 286 -32.18 105.61 62.75
N ARG A 287 -32.15 104.36 63.26
CA ARG A 287 -31.14 103.36 62.91
C ARG A 287 -31.85 102.19 62.23
N SER A 288 -31.45 101.87 61.00
CA SER A 288 -31.87 100.62 60.35
C SER A 288 -31.08 99.45 60.94
N ASN A 289 -31.68 98.26 60.98
CA ASN A 289 -31.02 97.02 61.41
C ASN A 289 -30.08 96.44 60.34
N LEU A 290 -29.82 97.19 59.27
CA LEU A 290 -28.89 96.81 58.21
C LEU A 290 -27.47 97.23 58.61
N PRO A 291 -26.44 96.43 58.30
CA PRO A 291 -25.06 96.88 58.40
C PRO A 291 -24.90 98.13 57.52
N GLN A 292 -24.50 99.24 58.13
CA GLN A 292 -24.19 100.49 57.44
C GLN A 292 -23.16 100.19 56.35
N SER A 293 -23.48 100.48 55.07
CA SER A 293 -22.48 100.38 54.01
C SER A 293 -21.33 101.29 54.40
N LEU A 294 -20.17 100.70 54.70
CA LEU A 294 -18.93 101.45 54.86
C LEU A 294 -18.77 102.33 53.62
N SER A 295 -18.75 103.63 53.87
CA SER A 295 -18.32 104.67 52.96
C SER A 295 -17.17 104.18 52.08
N LEU A 296 -17.35 104.27 50.76
CA LEU A 296 -16.27 104.28 49.79
C LEU A 296 -15.17 105.23 50.29
N PRO A 297 -13.92 104.76 50.48
CA PRO A 297 -12.80 105.67 50.55
C PRO A 297 -12.59 106.23 49.14
N THR A 298 -12.78 107.54 49.01
CA THR A 298 -12.16 108.33 47.96
C THR A 298 -10.64 108.18 48.10
N THR A 299 -10.04 107.29 47.32
CA THR A 299 -8.59 107.31 47.05
C THR A 299 -8.37 107.67 45.59
N GLN A 300 -7.71 108.82 45.42
CA GLN A 300 -7.06 109.29 44.21
C GLN A 300 -6.07 108.26 43.62
N PRO A 301 -5.68 108.42 42.34
CA PRO A 301 -5.13 107.37 41.51
C PRO A 301 -3.66 107.09 41.84
N GLY A 302 -3.32 105.82 41.99
CA GLY A 302 -1.94 105.38 42.19
C GLY A 302 -1.86 103.87 42.47
N ASP A 303 -1.21 103.15 41.57
CA ASP A 303 -0.62 101.82 41.77
C ASP A 303 -1.54 100.65 42.14
N LYS A 304 -2.33 100.18 41.17
CA LYS A 304 -2.52 98.75 40.95
C LYS A 304 -2.37 98.44 39.47
N LYS A 305 -1.31 97.67 39.13
CA LYS A 305 -1.10 97.10 37.80
C LYS A 305 -2.36 96.31 37.40
N PRO A 306 -2.88 96.45 36.16
CA PRO A 306 -3.98 95.62 35.70
C PRO A 306 -3.53 94.15 35.68
N PRO A 307 -4.42 93.19 35.97
CA PRO A 307 -4.16 91.80 35.65
C PRO A 307 -3.95 91.70 34.14
N THR A 308 -2.89 91.04 33.72
CA THR A 308 -2.58 90.76 32.31
C THR A 308 -3.74 89.97 31.71
N THR A 309 -4.66 90.67 31.06
CA THR A 309 -5.57 90.08 30.10
C THR A 309 -4.72 89.60 28.93
N TYR A 310 -4.42 88.30 28.89
CA TYR A 310 -4.04 87.66 27.64
C TYR A 310 -5.29 87.72 26.75
N ASN A 311 -5.27 88.63 25.77
CA ASN A 311 -6.19 88.55 24.65
C ASN A 311 -5.86 87.26 23.90
N ILE A 312 -6.65 86.21 24.11
CA ILE A 312 -6.73 85.12 23.15
C ILE A 312 -7.46 85.71 21.96
N ILE A 313 -6.69 86.23 21.01
CA ILE A 313 -7.20 86.54 19.69
C ILE A 313 -7.45 85.18 19.05
N GLU A 314 -8.73 84.83 18.87
CA GLU A 314 -9.13 83.76 17.97
C GLU A 314 -8.44 84.02 16.62
N ALA A 315 -7.69 83.03 16.13
CA ALA A 315 -7.03 83.06 14.83
C ALA A 315 -8.06 82.92 13.68
N ALA A 316 -9.03 83.84 13.63
CA ALA A 316 -10.05 83.92 12.59
C ALA A 316 -9.94 85.20 11.74
N HIS A 317 -8.95 86.07 11.97
CA HIS A 317 -8.74 87.29 11.17
C HIS A 317 -7.25 87.58 10.91
N VAL A 318 -6.59 86.74 10.11
CA VAL A 318 -5.40 87.14 9.33
C VAL A 318 -5.47 86.48 7.95
N ILE A 319 -6.36 86.98 7.10
CA ILE A 319 -6.21 86.93 5.64
C ILE A 319 -6.66 88.32 5.15
N PRO A 320 -5.72 89.15 4.67
CA PRO A 320 -5.74 89.40 3.24
C PRO A 320 -4.34 89.47 2.62
N HIS A 321 -4.28 88.96 1.39
CA HIS A 321 -3.19 89.02 0.42
C HIS A 321 -2.05 88.01 0.61
N ILE A 322 -2.15 86.90 -0.12
CA ILE A 322 -1.17 86.56 -1.18
C ILE A 322 -1.97 85.85 -2.29
N LEU A 323 -1.83 86.38 -3.50
CA LEU A 323 -2.19 85.76 -4.78
C LEU A 323 -1.21 84.64 -5.12
#